data_AF-A0A662E685-F1
#
_entry.id   AF-A0A662E685-F1
#
_cell.length_a   1.000
_cell.length_b   1.000
_cell.length_c   1.000
_cell.angle_alpha   90.00
_cell.angle_beta   90.00
_cell.angle_gamma   90.00
#
_symmetry.space_group_name_H-M   'P 1'
#
loop_
_entity.id
_entity.type
_entity.pdbx_description
1 polymer ?
#
loop_
_entity_poly.entity_id
_entity_poly.type
_entity_poly.pdbx_seq_one_letter_code
_entity_poly.pdbx_strand_id
1 'polypeptide(L)' 'GCTEYWEGGGRWDGIQVPSLLDLVYLKGFEGRQVTNPESWLHCKRHNCAELVSMAGKEDGTFWDVSDHCPVTFEINTGS' A
#
# COMPACT_ATOMS: atom_id res chain seq x y z
N GLY A 1 -2.76 -8.52 1.04
CA GLY A 1 -2.08 -7.30 0.59
C GLY A 1 -2.63 -6.12 1.37
N CYS A 2 -1.91 -5.02 1.37
CA CYS A 2 -2.23 -3.78 2.06
C CYS A 2 -1.76 -2.62 1.17
N THR A 3 -2.41 -1.49 1.30
CA THR A 3 -2.09 -0.26 0.57
C THR A 3 -1.96 0.92 1.50
N GLU A 4 -2.23 0.73 2.79
CA GLU A 4 -2.23 1.76 3.79
C GLU A 4 -1.87 1.18 5.15
N TYR A 5 -1.35 2.04 6.01
CA TYR A 5 -1.08 1.79 7.41
C TYR A 5 -1.70 2.90 8.25
N TRP A 6 -2.40 2.52 9.30
CA TRP A 6 -2.97 3.47 10.25
C TRP A 6 -2.82 2.97 11.68
N GLU A 7 -2.86 3.93 12.60
CA GLU A 7 -2.83 3.67 14.01
C GLU A 7 -4.25 3.27 14.44
N GLY A 8 -4.44 1.96 14.59
CA GLY A 8 -5.71 1.32 14.99
C GLY A 8 -6.40 2.06 16.16
N GLY A 9 -7.73 2.11 16.18
CA GLY A 9 -8.54 2.92 17.11
C GLY A 9 -8.44 2.62 18.62
N GLY A 10 -7.39 1.94 19.10
CA GLY A 10 -7.19 1.49 20.47
C GLY A 10 -6.22 2.31 21.32
N ARG A 11 -5.12 2.86 20.78
CA ARG A 11 -4.10 3.67 21.47
C ARG A 11 -3.01 4.16 20.50
N TRP A 12 -2.39 5.31 20.80
CA TRP A 12 -1.29 5.87 20.00
C TRP A 12 0.06 5.30 20.48
N ASP A 13 0.31 4.03 20.17
CA ASP A 13 1.53 3.30 20.56
C ASP A 13 2.56 3.19 19.43
N GLY A 14 2.30 3.83 18.30
CA GLY A 14 3.13 3.82 17.09
C GLY A 14 2.96 2.54 16.26
N ILE A 15 2.14 1.58 16.69
CA ILE A 15 1.88 0.37 15.91
C ILE A 15 0.88 0.70 14.81
N GLN A 16 1.30 0.47 13.58
CA GLN A 16 0.48 0.70 12.42
C GLN A 16 -0.02 -0.63 11.88
N VAL A 17 -1.34 -0.70 11.71
CA VAL A 17 -2.05 -1.88 11.23
C VAL A 17 -2.20 -1.77 9.72
N PRO A 18 -1.86 -2.82 8.97
CA PRO A 18 -2.01 -2.84 7.52
C PRO A 18 -3.49 -2.89 7.12
N SER A 19 -3.91 -2.03 6.19
CA SER A 19 -5.24 -2.09 5.57
C SER A 19 -5.17 -2.08 4.05
N LEU A 20 -6.28 -2.47 3.43
CA LEU A 20 -6.48 -2.42 2.00
C LEU A 20 -7.57 -1.38 1.70
N LEU A 21 -7.17 -0.15 1.35
CA LEU A 21 -8.07 0.98 1.13
C LEU A 21 -7.97 1.58 -0.28
N ASP A 22 -6.84 1.37 -0.96
CA ASP A 22 -6.57 1.91 -2.28
C ASP A 22 -6.86 0.84 -3.34
N LEU A 23 -7.93 1.06 -4.10
CA LEU A 23 -8.48 0.06 -5.00
C LEU A 23 -8.53 0.62 -6.42
N VAL A 24 -8.18 -0.23 -7.39
CA VAL A 24 -8.30 0.09 -8.81
C VAL A 24 -9.46 -0.73 -9.40
N TYR A 25 -10.44 -0.05 -9.97
CA TYR A 25 -11.53 -0.66 -10.71
C TYR A 25 -11.44 -0.30 -12.19
N LEU A 26 -11.55 -1.30 -13.06
CA LEU A 26 -11.40 -1.15 -14.51
C LEU A 26 -12.69 -1.52 -15.22
N LYS A 27 -12.96 -0.81 -16.33
CA LYS A 27 -14.04 -1.10 -17.27
C LYS A 27 -13.55 -0.79 -18.68
N GLY A 28 -13.96 -1.58 -19.68
CA GLY A 28 -13.58 -1.35 -21.08
C GLY A 28 -12.22 -1.95 -21.47
N PHE A 29 -11.65 -2.80 -20.62
CA PHE A 29 -10.41 -3.53 -20.87
C PHE A 29 -10.65 -5.05 -20.97
N GLU A 30 -11.90 -5.46 -21.22
CA GLU A 30 -12.26 -6.86 -21.40
C GLU A 30 -11.45 -7.46 -22.57
N GLY A 31 -10.79 -8.59 -22.33
CA GLY A 31 -9.93 -9.24 -23.33
C GLY A 31 -8.52 -8.66 -23.46
N ARG A 32 -8.15 -7.63 -22.67
CA ARG A 32 -6.76 -7.18 -22.52
C ARG A 32 -6.05 -7.97 -21.42
N GLN A 33 -4.74 -8.16 -21.56
CA GLN A 33 -3.93 -8.67 -20.47
C GLN A 33 -3.71 -7.56 -19.45
N VAL A 34 -4.14 -7.79 -18.23
CA VAL A 34 -3.98 -6.88 -17.08
C VAL A 34 -3.21 -7.61 -16.00
N THR A 35 -2.17 -7.00 -15.43
CA THR A 35 -1.44 -7.60 -14.31
C THR A 35 -2.22 -7.42 -13.00
N ASN A 36 -1.96 -8.30 -12.02
CA ASN A 36 -2.52 -8.12 -10.69
C ASN A 36 -1.94 -6.84 -10.08
N PRO A 37 -2.77 -5.99 -9.46
CA PRO A 37 -2.28 -4.81 -8.74
C PRO A 37 -1.30 -5.20 -7.63
N GLU A 38 -0.18 -4.47 -7.56
CA GLU A 38 0.84 -4.62 -6.53
C GLU A 38 1.02 -3.31 -5.75
N SER A 39 1.10 -3.43 -4.43
CA SER A 39 1.50 -2.33 -3.54
C SER A 39 3.02 -2.22 -3.48
N TRP A 40 3.54 -1.00 -3.38
CA TRP A 40 4.99 -0.72 -3.31
C TRP A 40 5.44 -0.15 -1.95
N LEU A 41 6.67 0.36 -1.92
CA LEU A 41 7.28 1.04 -0.78
C LEU A 41 7.22 0.21 0.51
N HIS A 42 6.83 0.83 1.61
CA HIS A 42 6.81 0.22 2.93
C HIS A 42 5.79 -0.93 3.02
N CYS A 43 4.69 -0.91 2.25
CA CYS A 43 3.78 -2.07 2.15
C CYS A 43 4.48 -3.31 1.60
N LYS A 44 5.26 -3.16 0.52
CA LYS A 44 6.05 -4.28 -0.06
C LYS A 44 7.20 -4.67 0.86
N ARG A 45 7.92 -3.71 1.41
CA ARG A 45 9.07 -3.92 2.33
C ARG A 45 8.68 -4.73 3.57
N HIS A 46 7.54 -4.40 4.18
CA HIS A 46 7.05 -5.04 5.39
C HIS A 46 6.12 -6.22 5.12
N ASN A 47 5.91 -6.59 3.85
CA ASN A 47 5.01 -7.66 3.43
C ASN A 47 3.62 -7.57 4.07
N CYS A 48 3.12 -6.34 4.26
CA CYS A 48 1.85 -6.07 4.93
C CYS A 48 1.70 -6.70 6.32
N ALA A 49 2.79 -6.79 7.07
CA ALA A 49 2.77 -7.03 8.51
C ALA A 49 2.69 -5.70 9.26
N GLU A 50 2.24 -5.74 10.51
CA GLU A 50 2.32 -4.57 11.39
C GLU A 50 3.74 -4.00 11.42
N LEU A 51 3.82 -2.68 11.45
CA LEU A 51 5.09 -1.97 11.58
C LEU A 51 4.99 -0.93 12.69
N VAL A 52 6.12 -0.60 13.26
CA VAL A 52 6.23 0.50 14.22
C VAL A 52 6.69 1.74 13.48
N SER A 53 5.90 2.82 13.54
CA SER A 53 6.22 4.09 12.92
C SER A 53 5.80 5.23 13.84
N MET A 54 6.76 6.05 14.24
CA MET A 54 6.62 7.12 15.21
C MET A 54 7.33 8.37 14.70
N ALA A 55 6.84 9.55 15.06
CA ALA A 55 7.54 10.81 14.78
C ALA A 55 8.96 10.78 15.38
N GLY A 56 9.96 11.19 14.59
CA GLY A 56 11.37 11.14 14.99
C GLY A 56 12.05 9.78 14.77
N LYS A 57 11.37 8.81 14.14
CA LYS A 57 11.92 7.51 13.72
C LYS A 57 11.71 7.25 12.22
N GLU A 58 12.19 8.21 11.44
CA GLU A 58 12.24 8.24 9.98
C GLU A 58 13.30 7.27 9.40
N ASP A 59 12.96 5.99 9.22
CA ASP A 59 13.76 5.02 8.45
C ASP A 59 12.92 4.24 7.42
N GLY A 60 12.43 4.95 6.41
CA GLY A 60 11.61 4.38 5.36
C GLY A 60 10.29 3.83 5.90
N THR A 61 9.76 4.53 6.92
CA THR A 61 8.42 4.33 7.46
C THR A 61 7.44 5.29 6.78
N PHE A 62 6.16 5.26 7.16
CA PHE A 62 5.17 6.11 6.51
C PHE A 62 5.44 7.61 6.67
N TRP A 63 6.11 8.04 7.75
CA TRP A 63 6.44 9.45 7.98
C TRP A 63 7.39 10.02 6.91
N ASP A 64 8.16 9.17 6.23
CA ASP A 64 9.14 9.57 5.21
C ASP A 64 8.57 9.64 3.80
N VAL A 65 7.46 8.95 3.55
CA VAL A 65 6.96 8.72 2.19
C VAL A 65 5.47 9.02 2.03
N SER A 66 4.63 8.42 2.89
CA SER A 66 3.16 8.52 3.01
C SER A 66 2.69 7.32 3.83
N ASP A 67 1.57 7.46 4.54
CA ASP A 67 0.74 6.40 5.14
C ASP A 67 0.04 5.50 4.12
N HIS A 68 -0.04 5.92 2.87
CA HIS A 68 -0.48 5.12 1.73
C HIS A 68 0.70 4.65 0.86
N CYS A 69 0.52 3.49 0.24
CA CYS A 69 1.46 2.88 -0.67
C CYS A 69 0.92 2.95 -2.11
N PRO A 70 1.76 3.35 -3.09
CA PRO A 70 1.39 3.28 -4.48
C PRO A 70 0.94 1.88 -4.87
N VAL A 71 -0.22 1.82 -5.53
CA VAL A 71 -0.73 0.61 -6.17
C VAL A 71 -0.47 0.74 -7.66
N THR A 72 0.27 -0.20 -8.23
CA THR A 72 0.53 -0.23 -9.66
C THR A 72 -0.02 -1.49 -10.28
N PHE A 73 -0.44 -1.37 -11.52
CA PHE A 73 -0.82 -2.47 -12.38
C PHE A 73 -0.51 -2.04 -13.82
N GLU A 74 -0.40 -3.01 -14.71
CA GLU A 74 -0.11 -2.78 -16.12
C GLU A 74 -1.26 -3.30 -16.97
N ILE A 75 -1.58 -2.56 -18.03
CA ILE A 75 -2.51 -2.98 -19.06
C ILE A 75 -1.70 -3.12 -20.35
N ASN A 76 -1.67 -4.33 -20.91
CA ASN A 76 -1.07 -4.53 -22.22
C ASN A 76 -2.03 -4.04 -23.30
N THR A 77 -1.63 -2.99 -24.03
CA THR A 77 -2.45 -2.39 -25.09
C THR A 77 -2.47 -3.18 -26.38
N GLY A 78 -1.69 -4.27 -26.48
CA GLY A 78 -1.39 -4.93 -27.75
C GLY A 78 -0.57 -4.01 -28.67
N SER A 79 0.20 -4.63 -29.57
CA SER A 79 0.79 -3.96 -30.74
C SER A 79 -0.20 -3.95 -31.90
#